data_AF-A0A1X0RA40-F1
#
_entry.id   AF-A0A1X0RA40-F1
#
_cell.length_a   1.000
_cell.length_b   1.000
_cell.length_c   1.000
_cell.angle_alpha   90.00
_cell.angle_beta   90.00
_cell.angle_gamma   90.00
#
_symmetry.space_group_name_H-M   'P 1'
#
loop_
_entity.id
_entity.type
_entity.pdbx_description
1 polymer ?
#
loop_
_entity_poly.entity_id
_entity_poly.type
_entity_poly.pdbx_seq_one_letter_code
_entity_poly.pdbx_strand_id
1 'polypeptide(L)'
;GDVIAQQVIEKRGWTEHDFMRTTRMTVFGGIFAGPILSNWYRFIDKRVTTQSPSKALFYKVACDQFIFAPFFIGAFFVGQGLFEGKSMTKIQEKLYNGYTTALIGNYKIWPAVQIFNFYFTPLNYRLMVTNIVALGWNSYLSTINQRS
;
A
#
# COMPACT_ATOMS: atom_id res chain seq x y z
N GLY A 1 -4.45 -6.11 9.32
CA GLY A 1 -5.11 -5.35 8.25
C GLY A 1 -6.45 -5.96 7.95
N ASP A 2 -6.51 -6.95 7.06
CA ASP A 2 -7.79 -7.48 6.58
C ASP A 2 -8.75 -7.99 7.67
N VAL A 3 -8.24 -8.68 8.70
CA VAL A 3 -9.03 -9.11 9.86
C VAL A 3 -9.71 -7.92 10.57
N ILE A 4 -9.01 -6.78 10.70
CA ILE A 4 -9.57 -5.56 11.29
C ILE A 4 -10.67 -5.00 10.38
N ALA A 5 -10.47 -5.00 9.06
CA ALA A 5 -11.51 -4.58 8.12
C ALA A 5 -12.78 -5.43 8.27
N GLN A 6 -12.64 -6.76 8.27
CA GLN A 6 -13.80 -7.65 8.33
C GLN A 6 -14.52 -7.61 9.69
N GLN A 7 -13.77 -7.56 10.80
CA GLN A 7 -14.37 -7.67 12.14
C GLN A 7 -14.78 -6.32 12.75
N VAL A 8 -13.99 -5.27 12.54
CA VAL A 8 -14.22 -3.96 13.19
C VAL A 8 -15.01 -3.03 12.27
N ILE A 9 -14.68 -2.99 10.97
CA ILE A 9 -15.30 -2.06 10.01
C ILE A 9 -16.57 -2.65 9.43
N GLU A 10 -16.49 -3.87 8.88
CA GLU A 10 -17.61 -4.53 8.20
C GLU A 10 -18.53 -5.28 9.17
N LYS A 11 -18.07 -5.54 10.41
CA LYS A 11 -18.83 -6.25 11.46
C LYS A 11 -19.45 -7.58 10.99
N ARG A 12 -18.72 -8.33 10.16
CA ARG A 12 -19.18 -9.64 9.64
C ARG A 12 -19.36 -10.71 10.73
N GLY A 13 -18.61 -10.60 11.83
CA GLY A 13 -18.54 -11.66 12.82
C GLY A 13 -17.56 -12.78 12.44
N TRP A 14 -17.22 -13.63 13.40
CA TRP A 14 -16.21 -14.68 13.22
C TRP A 14 -16.67 -15.86 12.36
N THR A 15 -17.98 -16.13 12.34
CA THR A 15 -18.58 -17.21 11.54
C THR A 15 -18.58 -16.90 10.05
N GLU A 16 -18.70 -15.63 9.65
CA GLU A 16 -18.70 -15.19 8.25
C GLU A 16 -17.35 -14.61 7.79
N HIS A 17 -16.29 -14.90 8.54
CA HIS A 17 -14.96 -14.39 8.20
C HIS A 17 -14.46 -15.00 6.88
N ASP A 18 -14.11 -14.14 5.93
CA ASP A 18 -13.53 -14.55 4.66
C ASP A 18 -12.02 -14.75 4.82
N PHE A 19 -11.66 -15.98 5.15
CA PHE A 19 -10.26 -16.41 5.28
C PHE A 19 -9.50 -16.33 3.95
N MET A 20 -10.18 -16.48 2.82
CA MET A 20 -9.53 -16.41 1.50
C MET A 20 -9.10 -14.98 1.19
N ARG A 21 -9.94 -13.99 1.49
CA ARG A 21 -9.59 -12.57 1.42
C ARG A 21 -8.42 -12.22 2.33
N THR A 22 -8.43 -12.67 3.58
CA THR A 22 -7.31 -12.49 4.51
C THR A 22 -6.02 -13.11 3.96
N THR A 23 -6.11 -14.32 3.39
CA THR A 23 -4.96 -15.02 2.81
C THR A 23 -4.38 -14.27 1.62
N ARG A 24 -5.21 -13.82 0.67
CA ARG A 24 -4.77 -13.04 -0.50
C ARG A 24 -4.06 -11.75 -0.09
N MET A 25 -4.64 -11.01 0.86
CA MET A 25 -4.02 -9.79 1.42
C MET A 25 -2.67 -10.08 2.08
N THR A 26 -2.58 -11.20 2.79
CA THR A 26 -1.35 -11.62 3.46
C THR A 26 -0.27 -12.04 2.46
N VAL A 27 -0.65 -12.81 1.43
CA VAL A 27 0.25 -13.21 0.34
C VAL A 27 0.74 -11.99 -0.43
N PHE A 28 -0.16 -11.08 -0.82
CA PHE A 28 0.22 -9.85 -1.49
C PHE A 28 1.18 -9.01 -0.63
N GLY A 29 0.85 -8.79 0.64
CA GLY A 29 1.67 -7.99 1.56
C GLY A 29 3.04 -8.61 1.84
N GLY A 30 3.07 -9.91 2.16
CA GLY A 30 4.28 -10.60 2.59
C GLY A 30 5.22 -10.93 1.43
N ILE A 31 4.70 -11.51 0.34
CA ILE A 31 5.52 -12.04 -0.75
C ILE A 31 5.83 -10.97 -1.78
N PHE A 32 4.88 -10.08 -2.09
CA PHE A 32 5.06 -9.08 -3.14
C PHE A 32 5.45 -7.72 -2.57
N ALA A 33 4.63 -7.15 -1.69
CA ALA A 33 4.84 -5.79 -1.20
C ALA A 33 6.14 -5.65 -0.40
N GLY A 34 6.45 -6.59 0.49
CA GLY A 34 7.65 -6.55 1.33
C GLY A 34 8.96 -6.39 0.52
N PRO A 35 9.29 -7.31 -0.40
CA PRO A 35 10.47 -7.20 -1.25
C PRO A 35 10.46 -5.95 -2.14
N ILE A 36 9.30 -5.58 -2.72
CA ILE A 36 9.18 -4.39 -3.57
C ILE A 36 9.48 -3.12 -2.78
N LEU A 37 8.88 -2.95 -1.61
CA LEU A 37 9.10 -1.78 -0.73
C LEU A 37 10.56 -1.70 -0.25
N SER A 38 11.15 -2.83 0.17
CA SER A 38 12.55 -2.87 0.61
C SER A 38 13.51 -2.42 -0.50
N ASN A 39 13.31 -2.93 -1.72
CA ASN A 39 14.13 -2.54 -2.87
C ASN A 39 13.87 -1.09 -3.29
N TRP A 40 12.63 -0.62 -3.22
CA TRP A 40 12.27 0.77 -3.50
C TRP A 40 12.98 1.75 -2.57
N TYR A 41 12.99 1.50 -1.26
CA TYR A 41 13.69 2.36 -0.31
C TYR A 41 15.19 2.42 -0.58
N ARG A 42 15.81 1.28 -0.91
CA ARG A 42 17.23 1.23 -1.30
C ARG A 42 17.49 2.00 -2.59
N PHE A 43 16.60 1.87 -3.58
CA PHE A 43 16.70 2.57 -4.85
C PHE A 43 16.62 4.10 -4.66
N ILE A 44 15.59 4.58 -3.96
CA ILE A 44 15.42 6.00 -3.68
C ILE A 44 16.63 6.57 -2.92
N ASP A 45 17.13 5.86 -1.90
CA ASP A 45 18.28 6.37 -1.14
C ASP A 45 19.55 6.48 -1.97
N LYS A 46 19.77 5.55 -2.90
CA LYS A 46 20.95 5.56 -3.77
C LYS A 46 20.84 6.57 -4.91
N ARG A 47 19.64 6.83 -5.42
CA ARG A 47 19.43 7.61 -6.66
C ARG A 47 18.98 9.04 -6.41
N VAL A 48 18.32 9.30 -5.29
CA VAL A 48 17.83 10.64 -4.92
C VAL A 48 18.78 11.24 -3.89
N THR A 49 19.95 11.64 -4.37
CA THR A 49 20.98 12.32 -3.58
C THR A 49 21.16 13.73 -4.09
N THR A 50 20.95 14.72 -3.23
CA THR A 50 21.22 16.14 -3.54
C THR A 50 22.12 16.73 -2.47
N GLN A 51 22.86 17.79 -2.80
CA GLN A 51 23.74 18.48 -1.84
C GLN A 51 22.99 19.05 -0.62
N SER A 52 21.70 19.36 -0.78
CA SER A 52 20.84 19.84 0.31
C SER A 52 20.02 18.69 0.91
N PRO A 53 20.10 18.42 2.23
CA PRO A 53 19.32 17.37 2.88
C PRO A 53 17.80 17.57 2.77
N SER A 54 17.32 18.82 2.86
CA SER A 54 15.89 19.14 2.75
C SER A 54 15.36 18.93 1.33
N LYS A 55 16.14 19.30 0.31
CA LYS A 55 15.80 19.00 -1.10
C LYS A 55 15.78 17.49 -1.34
N ALA A 56 16.75 16.76 -0.80
CA ALA A 56 16.78 15.31 -0.91
C ALA A 56 15.50 14.71 -0.32
N LEU A 57 15.13 15.08 0.91
CA LEU A 57 13.90 14.63 1.54
C LEU A 57 12.66 14.91 0.68
N PHE A 58 12.51 16.16 0.20
CA PHE A 58 11.39 16.55 -0.65
C PHE A 58 11.30 15.68 -1.91
N TYR A 59 12.41 15.50 -2.63
CA TYR A 59 12.42 14.67 -3.83
C TYR A 59 12.15 13.19 -3.54
N LYS A 60 12.65 12.64 -2.43
CA LYS A 60 12.35 11.26 -2.02
C LYS A 60 10.85 11.06 -1.80
N VAL A 61 10.23 11.97 -1.06
CA VAL A 61 8.77 11.93 -0.82
C VAL A 61 7.99 12.16 -2.11
N ALA A 62 8.40 13.10 -2.96
CA ALA A 62 7.75 13.35 -4.24
C ALA A 62 7.83 12.13 -5.17
N CYS A 63 8.99 11.48 -5.29
CA CYS A 63 9.14 10.25 -6.06
C CYS A 63 8.27 9.12 -5.49
N ASP A 64 8.24 8.96 -4.17
CA ASP A 64 7.42 7.95 -3.53
C ASP A 64 5.93 8.16 -3.80
N GLN A 65 5.45 9.41 -3.70
CA GLN A 65 4.03 9.71 -3.85
C GLN A 65 3.57 9.80 -5.31
N PHE A 66 4.38 10.32 -6.22
CA PHE A 66 3.94 10.54 -7.62
C PHE A 66 4.36 9.44 -8.58
N ILE A 67 5.29 8.55 -8.20
CA ILE A 67 5.74 7.46 -9.06
C ILE A 67 5.36 6.12 -8.44
N PHE A 68 5.80 5.88 -7.20
CA PHE A 68 5.63 4.57 -6.58
C PHE A 68 4.20 4.30 -6.14
N ALA A 69 3.57 5.23 -5.41
CA ALA A 69 2.20 5.01 -4.91
C ALA A 69 1.16 4.74 -6.03
N PRO A 70 1.12 5.49 -7.15
CA PRO A 70 0.21 5.21 -8.26
C PRO A 70 0.43 3.81 -8.84
N PHE A 71 1.68 3.45 -9.13
CA PHE A 71 2.01 2.14 -9.70
C PHE A 71 1.69 1.00 -8.72
N PHE A 72 2.06 1.16 -7.46
CA PHE A 72 1.88 0.15 -6.42
C PHE A 72 0.39 -0.10 -6.13
N ILE A 73 -0.42 0.95 -6.04
CA ILE A 73 -1.88 0.81 -5.85
C ILE A 73 -2.51 0.14 -7.07
N GLY A 74 -2.12 0.52 -8.29
CA GLY A 74 -2.61 -0.15 -9.51
C GLY A 74 -2.27 -1.64 -9.52
N ALA A 75 -1.01 -1.98 -9.23
CA ALA A 75 -0.55 -3.35 -9.13
C ALA A 75 -1.29 -4.14 -8.03
N PHE A 76 -1.65 -3.49 -6.93
CA PHE A 76 -2.47 -4.09 -5.88
C PHE A 76 -3.87 -4.48 -6.39
N PHE A 77 -4.60 -3.57 -7.04
CA PHE A 77 -5.93 -3.90 -7.58
C PHE A 77 -5.87 -5.02 -8.63
N VAL A 78 -4.87 -4.96 -9.53
CA VAL A 78 -4.66 -6.00 -10.55
C VAL A 78 -4.32 -7.34 -9.89
N GLY A 79 -3.35 -7.37 -8.97
CA GLY A 79 -2.93 -8.58 -8.26
C GLY A 79 -4.07 -9.21 -7.46
N GLN A 80 -4.85 -8.39 -6.73
CA GLN A 80 -6.01 -8.87 -6.00
C GLN A 80 -7.10 -9.43 -6.93
N GLY A 81 -7.36 -8.77 -8.06
CA GLY A 81 -8.28 -9.26 -9.08
C GLY A 81 -7.86 -10.61 -9.67
N LEU A 82 -6.57 -10.79 -9.92
CA LEU A 82 -6.01 -12.07 -10.39
C LEU A 82 -6.13 -13.17 -9.33
N PHE A 83 -5.83 -12.86 -8.06
CA PHE A 83 -6.03 -13.82 -6.96
C PHE A 83 -7.51 -14.12 -6.66
N GLU A 84 -8.41 -13.23 -7.05
CA GLU A 84 -9.86 -13.46 -7.04
C GLU A 84 -10.33 -14.31 -8.24
N GLY A 85 -9.47 -14.62 -9.21
CA GLY A 85 -9.83 -15.36 -10.42
C GLY A 85 -10.75 -14.56 -11.37
N LYS A 86 -10.72 -13.23 -11.30
CA LYS A 86 -11.57 -12.36 -12.12
C LYS A 86 -11.06 -12.26 -13.56
N SER A 87 -12.00 -12.08 -14.50
CA SER A 87 -11.66 -11.75 -15.89
C SER A 87 -11.04 -10.36 -15.99
N MET A 88 -10.24 -10.12 -17.03
CA MET A 88 -9.56 -8.83 -17.21
C MET A 88 -10.52 -7.64 -17.22
N THR A 89 -11.69 -7.79 -17.83
CA THR A 89 -12.75 -6.75 -17.83
C THR A 89 -13.20 -6.39 -16.41
N LYS A 90 -13.41 -7.38 -15.53
CA LYS A 90 -13.79 -7.14 -14.13
C LYS A 90 -12.66 -6.51 -13.32
N ILE A 91 -11.40 -6.84 -13.64
CA ILE A 91 -10.23 -6.22 -13.01
C ILE A 91 -10.14 -4.75 -13.41
N GLN A 92 -10.37 -4.42 -14.68
CA GLN A 92 -10.41 -3.05 -15.18
C GLN A 92 -11.53 -2.24 -14.51
N GLU A 93 -12.72 -2.82 -14.36
CA GLU A 93 -13.85 -2.18 -13.67
C GLU A 93 -13.51 -1.88 -12.20
N LYS A 94 -12.96 -2.86 -11.46
CA LYS A 94 -12.49 -2.64 -10.09
C LYS A 94 -11.45 -1.53 -9.99
N LEU A 95 -10.49 -1.52 -10.92
CA LEU A 95 -9.47 -0.49 -10.98
C LEU A 95 -10.12 0.88 -11.20
N TYR A 96 -11.02 1.01 -12.18
CA TYR A 96 -11.72 2.26 -12.46
C TYR A 96 -12.51 2.78 -11.25
N ASN A 97 -13.23 1.90 -10.55
CA ASN A 97 -14.08 2.26 -9.42
C ASN A 97 -13.28 2.58 -8.15
N GLY A 98 -12.21 1.82 -7.88
CA GLY A 98 -11.51 1.87 -6.60
C GLY A 98 -10.22 2.69 -6.60
N TYR A 99 -9.55 2.83 -7.76
CA TYR A 99 -8.19 3.37 -7.83
C TYR A 99 -8.09 4.81 -7.36
N THR A 100 -8.97 5.70 -7.85
CA THR A 100 -8.96 7.12 -7.47
C THR A 100 -9.21 7.29 -5.98
N THR A 101 -10.16 6.55 -5.42
CA THR A 101 -10.47 6.57 -3.99
C THR A 101 -9.30 6.09 -3.14
N ALA A 102 -8.62 5.03 -3.59
CA ALA A 102 -7.41 4.53 -2.94
C ALA A 102 -6.26 5.55 -3.04
N LEU A 103 -6.05 6.17 -4.20
CA LEU A 103 -4.96 7.11 -4.42
C LEU A 103 -5.14 8.40 -3.60
N ILE A 104 -6.37 8.94 -3.53
CA ILE A 104 -6.69 10.08 -2.66
C ILE A 104 -6.48 9.70 -1.20
N GLY A 105 -6.93 8.52 -0.78
CA GLY A 105 -6.69 8.00 0.57
C GLY A 105 -5.19 7.91 0.88
N ASN A 106 -4.38 7.51 -0.09
CA ASN A 106 -2.95 7.40 0.06
C ASN A 106 -2.33 8.77 0.34
N TYR A 107 -2.68 9.79 -0.44
CA TYR A 107 -2.15 11.15 -0.30
C TYR A 107 -2.56 11.85 1.01
N LYS A 108 -3.58 11.37 1.73
CA LYS A 108 -3.95 11.90 3.04
C LYS A 108 -3.05 11.45 4.17
N ILE A 109 -2.36 10.31 4.01
CA ILE A 109 -1.66 9.64 5.11
C ILE A 109 -0.17 9.51 4.79
N TRP A 110 0.15 8.96 3.63
CA TRP A 110 1.50 8.52 3.30
C TRP A 110 2.52 9.64 3.12
N PRO A 111 2.20 10.85 2.62
CA PRO A 111 3.19 11.92 2.58
C PRO A 111 3.77 12.25 3.96
N ALA A 112 2.94 12.35 4.99
CA ALA A 112 3.38 12.62 6.35
C ALA A 112 4.22 11.46 6.93
N VAL A 113 3.76 10.22 6.70
CA VAL A 113 4.47 9.02 7.13
C VAL A 113 5.84 8.92 6.46
N GLN A 114 5.94 9.20 5.16
CA GLN A 114 7.18 9.08 4.41
C GLN A 114 8.14 10.23 4.71
N ILE A 115 7.64 11.44 5.01
CA ILE A 115 8.48 12.52 5.55
C ILE A 115 9.14 12.05 6.84
N PHE A 116 8.35 11.51 7.78
CA PHE A 116 8.88 10.97 9.03
C PHE A 116 9.89 9.84 8.76
N ASN A 117 9.53 8.91 7.87
CA ASN A 117 10.34 7.72 7.60
C ASN A 117 11.68 8.04 6.92
N PHE A 118 11.69 8.93 5.93
CA PHE A 118 12.91 9.32 5.24
C PHE A 118 13.81 10.23 6.07
N TYR A 119 13.23 11.02 6.98
CA TYR A 119 13.97 11.95 7.82
C TYR A 119 14.52 11.32 9.10
N PHE A 120 13.70 10.58 9.86
CA PHE A 120 14.07 10.05 11.18
C PHE A 120 14.54 8.60 11.17
N THR A 121 14.09 7.80 10.20
CA THR A 121 14.30 6.35 10.24
C THR A 121 15.49 5.93 9.37
N PRO A 122 16.48 5.20 9.94
CA PRO A 122 17.56 4.59 9.16
C PRO A 122 17.00 3.58 8.14
N LEU A 123 17.65 3.46 6.97
CA LEU A 123 17.19 2.65 5.83
C LEU A 123 16.70 1.23 6.21
N ASN A 124 17.41 0.56 7.12
CA ASN A 124 17.09 -0.81 7.54
C ASN A 124 15.76 -0.93 8.31
N TYR A 125 15.31 0.14 8.97
CA TYR A 125 14.09 0.16 9.79
C TYR A 125 12.89 0.79 9.07
N ARG A 126 13.09 1.38 7.89
CA ARG A 126 12.00 2.07 7.16
C ARG A 126 10.85 1.15 6.81
N LEU A 127 11.15 -0.08 6.43
CA LEU A 127 10.14 -1.09 6.16
C LEU A 127 9.32 -1.42 7.41
N MET A 128 9.95 -1.47 8.58
CA MET A 128 9.26 -1.74 9.85
C MET A 128 8.28 -0.61 10.20
N VAL A 129 8.70 0.65 10.11
CA VAL A 129 7.82 1.82 10.34
C VAL A 129 6.64 1.81 9.37
N THR A 130 6.91 1.59 8.08
CA THR A 130 5.88 1.46 7.05
C THR A 130 4.90 0.33 7.37
N ASN A 131 5.38 -0.82 7.83
CA ASN A 131 4.52 -1.96 8.16
C ASN A 131 3.59 -1.70 9.35
N ILE A 132 4.01 -0.91 10.34
CA ILE A 132 3.15 -0.52 11.47
C ILE A 132 1.95 0.28 10.97
N VAL A 133 2.19 1.31 10.15
CA VAL A 133 1.12 2.13 9.56
C VAL A 133 0.31 1.31 8.55
N ALA A 134 0.97 0.39 7.85
CA ALA A 134 0.33 -0.48 6.86
C ALA A 134 -0.78 -1.36 7.45
N LEU A 135 -0.77 -1.65 8.76
CA LEU A 135 -1.86 -2.41 9.39
C LEU A 135 -3.20 -1.69 9.25
N GLY A 136 -3.22 -0.38 9.49
CA GLY A 136 -4.41 0.46 9.30
C GLY A 136 -4.73 0.65 7.82
N TRP A 137 -3.71 0.98 7.03
CA TRP A 137 -3.85 1.19 5.58
C TRP A 137 -4.41 -0.04 4.84
N ASN A 138 -3.93 -1.24 5.15
CA ASN A 138 -4.40 -2.48 4.53
C ASN A 138 -5.88 -2.76 4.88
N SER A 139 -6.34 -2.30 6.04
CA SER A 139 -7.76 -2.40 6.41
C SER A 139 -8.62 -1.49 5.52
N TYR A 140 -8.15 -0.27 5.27
CA TYR A 140 -8.78 0.68 4.36
C TYR A 140 -8.79 0.18 2.91
N LEU A 141 -7.63 -0.23 2.37
CA LEU A 141 -7.52 -0.76 1.01
C LEU A 141 -8.40 -1.99 0.81
N SER A 142 -8.45 -2.88 1.80
CA SER A 142 -9.31 -4.05 1.71
C SER A 142 -10.78 -3.70 1.62
N THR A 143 -11.23 -2.73 2.41
CA THR A 143 -12.61 -2.25 2.37
C THR A 143 -12.95 -1.67 0.99
N ILE A 144 -12.03 -0.88 0.39
CA ILE A 144 -12.22 -0.34 -0.96
C ILE A 144 -12.24 -1.46 -2.00
N ASN A 145 -11.27 -2.38 -1.97
CA ASN A 145 -11.20 -3.47 -2.93
C ASN A 145 -12.42 -4.40 -2.86
N GLN A 146 -13.05 -4.55 -1.70
CA GLN A 146 -14.28 -5.34 -1.58
C GLN A 146 -15.52 -4.63 -2.12
N ARG A 147 -15.54 -3.29 -2.01
CA ARG A 147 -16.68 -2.44 -2.44
C ARG A 147 -16.58 -1.96 -3.90
N SER A 148 -15.42 -2.15 -4.54
CA SER A 148 -15.16 -1.80 -5.95
C SER A 148 -15.41 -2.99 -6.86
#